data_AF-A0A921B888-F1
#
_entry.id   AF-A0A921B888-F1
#
_cell.length_a   1.000
_cell.length_b   1.000
_cell.length_c   1.000
_cell.angle_alpha   90.00
_cell.angle_beta   90.00
_cell.angle_gamma   90.00
#
_symmetry.space_group_name_H-M   'P 1'
#
loop_
_entity.id
_entity.type
_entity.pdbx_description
1 polymer ?
#
loop_
_entity_poly.entity_id
_entity_poly.type
_entity_poly.pdbx_seq_one_letter_code
_entity_poly.pdbx_strand_id
1 'polypeptide(L)' 'MTTHPLDSLTADEINKAVDLYRAYDVSDENTLFINVTLVEPSKEFVRSYKEGEEFDRSVKIVGVDSNFQMEVL' A
#
# COMPACT_ATOMS: atom_id res chain seq x y z
N MET A 1 7.13 -10.74 -10.00
CA MET A 1 7.49 -11.42 -8.74
C MET A 1 8.41 -10.49 -7.99
N THR A 2 8.18 -10.32 -6.69
CA THR A 2 8.96 -9.43 -5.83
C THR A 2 10.16 -10.21 -5.29
N THR A 3 11.36 -9.70 -5.49
CA THR A 3 12.63 -10.37 -5.12
C THR A 3 13.49 -9.56 -4.17
N HIS A 4 13.21 -8.27 -4.06
CA HIS A 4 13.91 -7.35 -3.18
C HIS A 4 12.90 -6.47 -2.39
N PRO A 5 13.18 -6.12 -1.12
CA PRO A 5 12.27 -5.30 -0.30
C PRO A 5 11.88 -3.96 -0.90
N LEU A 6 12.74 -3.40 -1.76
CA LEU A 6 12.53 -2.12 -2.47
C LEU A 6 12.06 -2.26 -3.92
N ASP A 7 11.75 -3.46 -4.39
CA ASP A 7 11.14 -3.61 -5.71
C ASP A 7 9.84 -2.80 -5.77
N SER A 8 9.46 -2.35 -6.96
CA SER A 8 8.14 -1.70 -7.13
C SER A 8 7.01 -2.64 -6.71
N LEU A 9 5.87 -2.08 -6.32
CA LEU A 9 4.67 -2.88 -6.10
C LEU A 9 4.27 -3.55 -7.41
N THR A 10 3.95 -4.83 -7.31
CA THR A 10 3.34 -5.60 -8.41
C THR A 10 1.86 -5.27 -8.52
N ALA A 11 1.26 -5.57 -9.68
CA ALA A 11 -0.18 -5.43 -9.86
C ALA A 11 -0.97 -6.26 -8.84
N ASP A 12 -0.50 -7.47 -8.51
CA ASP A 12 -1.14 -8.34 -7.53
C ASP A 12 -1.12 -7.75 -6.12
N GLU A 13 -0.01 -7.12 -5.71
CA GLU A 13 0.08 -6.43 -4.42
C GLU A 13 -0.84 -5.20 -4.37
N ILE A 14 -0.91 -4.43 -5.45
CA ILE A 14 -1.83 -3.28 -5.56
C ILE A 14 -3.28 -3.75 -5.46
N ASN A 15 -3.67 -4.76 -6.24
CA ASN A 15 -5.03 -5.31 -6.23
C ASN A 15 -5.37 -5.87 -4.84
N LYS A 16 -4.47 -6.66 -4.24
CA LYS A 16 -4.67 -7.20 -2.90
C LYS A 16 -4.82 -6.11 -1.84
N ALA A 17 -4.05 -5.03 -1.93
CA ALA A 17 -4.19 -3.90 -0.99
C ALA A 17 -5.54 -3.19 -1.15
N VAL A 18 -6.02 -3.01 -2.39
CA VAL A 18 -7.33 -2.42 -2.69
C VAL A 18 -8.48 -3.33 -2.22
N ASP A 19 -8.37 -4.63 -2.46
CA ASP A 19 -9.37 -5.62 -2.02
C ASP A 19 -9.46 -5.67 -0.50
N LEU A 20 -8.31 -5.62 0.19
CA LEU A 20 -8.27 -5.50 1.64
C LEU A 20 -8.98 -4.24 2.12
N TYR A 21 -8.72 -3.07 1.52
CA TYR A 21 -9.42 -1.84 1.86
C TYR A 21 -10.94 -1.96 1.66
N ARG A 22 -11.38 -2.49 0.51
CA ARG A 22 -12.80 -2.67 0.16
C ARG A 22 -13.54 -3.70 1.03
N ALA A 23 -12.81 -4.59 1.69
CA ALA A 23 -13.41 -5.56 2.61
C ALA A 23 -13.77 -4.94 3.98
N TYR A 24 -13.32 -3.73 4.29
CA TYR A 24 -13.69 -3.04 5.54
C TYR A 24 -15.04 -2.31 5.40
N ASP A 25 -15.87 -2.37 6.45
CA ASP A 25 -17.22 -1.76 6.50
C ASP A 25 -17.23 -0.23 6.30
N VAL A 26 -16.09 0.44 6.46
CA VAL A 26 -15.93 1.88 6.26
C VAL A 26 -15.54 2.26 4.84
N SER A 27 -15.34 1.27 3.96
CA SER A 27 -14.98 1.52 2.57
C SER A 27 -16.17 2.01 1.77
N ASP A 28 -15.90 2.94 0.85
CA ASP A 28 -16.87 3.47 -0.09
C ASP A 28 -16.54 2.98 -1.50
N GLU A 29 -17.57 2.54 -2.23
CA GLU A 29 -17.43 2.03 -3.59
C GLU A 29 -16.92 3.10 -4.57
N ASN A 30 -17.16 4.38 -4.27
CA ASN A 30 -16.72 5.50 -5.09
C ASN A 30 -15.34 6.06 -4.68
N THR A 31 -14.64 5.42 -3.75
CA THR A 31 -13.30 5.86 -3.35
C THR A 31 -12.36 5.91 -4.54
N LEU A 32 -11.72 7.07 -4.73
CA LEU A 32 -10.66 7.28 -5.72
C LEU A 32 -9.30 7.14 -5.06
N PHE A 33 -8.46 6.24 -5.57
CA PHE A 33 -7.09 6.07 -5.11
C PHE A 33 -6.13 6.99 -5.87
N ILE A 34 -5.65 8.02 -5.18
CA ILE A 34 -4.69 9.00 -5.74
C ILE A 34 -3.29 8.41 -5.77
N ASN A 35 -2.94 7.62 -4.75
CA ASN A 35 -1.63 7.04 -4.63
C ASN A 35 -1.68 5.69 -3.93
N VAL A 36 -0.98 4.70 -4.49
CA VAL A 36 -0.74 3.40 -3.87
C VAL A 36 0.76 3.17 -3.89
N THR A 37 1.39 3.18 -2.71
CA THR A 37 2.85 3.17 -2.58
C THR A 37 3.31 2.14 -1.57
N LEU A 38 4.51 1.60 -1.82
CA LEU A 38 5.22 0.81 -0.83
C LEU A 38 5.52 1.70 0.39
N VAL A 39 5.19 1.21 1.57
CA VAL A 39 5.77 1.75 2.81
C VAL A 39 7.22 1.30 2.83
N GLU A 40 8.14 2.23 2.61
CA GLU A 40 9.56 1.92 2.55
C GLU A 40 10.01 1.22 3.85
N PRO A 41 10.61 0.02 3.76
CA PRO A 41 11.21 -0.64 4.91
C PRO A 41 12.31 0.22 5.54
N SER A 42 12.64 -0.04 6.81
CA SER A 42 13.70 0.74 7.45
C SER A 42 15.04 0.56 6.73
N LYS A 43 15.88 1.60 6.80
CA LYS A 43 17.21 1.59 6.20
C LYS A 43 18.06 0.44 6.74
N GLU A 44 17.95 0.16 8.03
CA GLU A 44 18.64 -0.94 8.70
C GLU A 44 18.21 -2.29 8.13
N PHE A 45 16.90 -2.49 7.92
CA PHE A 45 16.35 -3.72 7.35
C PHE A 45 16.86 -3.95 5.92
N VAL A 46 16.77 -2.94 5.05
CA VAL A 46 17.26 -3.04 3.67
C VAL A 46 18.76 -3.35 3.64
N ARG A 47 19.54 -2.77 4.55
CA ARG A 47 20.99 -3.01 4.63
C ARG A 47 21.35 -4.42 5.10
N SER A 48 20.50 -5.05 5.90
CA SER A 48 20.73 -6.41 6.40
C SER A 48 20.14 -7.51 5.51
N TYR A 49 19.26 -7.15 4.58
CA TYR A 49 18.58 -8.09 3.68
C TYR A 49 19.56 -8.95 2.90
N LYS A 50 19.27 -10.25 2.81
CA LYS A 50 19.99 -11.20 1.96
C LYS A 50 19.07 -11.73 0.88
N GLU A 51 19.60 -11.88 -0.33
CA GLU A 51 18.84 -12.41 -1.46
C GLU A 51 18.21 -13.78 -1.11
N GLY A 52 16.90 -13.89 -1.33
CA GLY A 52 16.11 -15.10 -1.04
C GLY A 52 15.57 -15.17 0.39
N GLU A 53 15.90 -14.22 1.27
CA GLU A 53 15.24 -14.07 2.58
C GLU A 53 13.78 -13.64 2.39
N GLU A 54 12.86 -14.21 3.19
CA GLU A 54 11.46 -13.78 3.17
C GLU A 54 11.30 -12.43 3.86
N PHE A 55 10.38 -11.61 3.37
CA PHE A 55 10.09 -10.29 3.93
C PHE A 55 8.62 -9.92 3.78
N ASP A 56 8.11 -9.22 4.78
CA ASP A 56 6.80 -8.60 4.71
C ASP A 56 6.87 -7.24 4.01
N ARG A 57 5.74 -6.84 3.43
CA ARG A 57 5.57 -5.52 2.81
C ARG A 57 4.26 -4.90 3.24
N SER A 58 4.33 -3.60 3.50
CA SER A 58 3.16 -2.80 3.78
C SER A 58 2.90 -1.84 2.62
N VAL A 59 1.63 -1.66 2.28
CA VAL A 59 1.19 -0.73 1.24
C VAL A 59 0.45 0.42 1.89
N LYS A 60 0.80 1.64 1.49
CA LYS A 60 0.07 2.86 1.85
C LYS A 60 -0.85 3.24 0.71
N ILE A 61 -2.13 3.37 1.02
CA ILE A 61 -3.13 3.88 0.09
C ILE A 61 -3.53 5.29 0.54
N VAL A 62 -3.49 6.24 -0.38
CA VAL A 62 -4.02 7.59 -0.21
C VAL A 62 -5.11 7.79 -1.25
N GLY A 63 -6.30 8.14 -0.80
CA GLY A 63 -7.46 8.35 -1.65
C GLY A 63 -8.46 9.31 -1.03
N VAL A 64 -9.52 9.56 -1.77
CA VAL A 64 -10.68 10.35 -1.34
C VAL A 64 -11.92 9.48 -1.48
N ASP A 65 -12.71 9.40 -0.41
CA ASP A 65 -14.02 8.73 -0.40
C ASP A 65 -15.16 9.75 -0.56
N SER A 66 -16.38 9.26 -0.76
CA SER A 66 -17.59 10.08 -0.89
C SER A 66 -17.95 10.86 0.38
N ASN A 67 -17.40 10.46 1.53
CA ASN A 67 -17.63 11.12 2.81
C ASN A 67 -16.63 12.25 3.08
N PHE A 68 -15.70 12.50 2.14
CA PHE A 68 -14.73 13.56 2.24
C PHE A 68 -15.42 14.93 2.28
N GLN A 69 -15.56 15.48 3.48
CA GLN A 69 -15.94 16.87 3.67
C GLN A 69 -14.67 17.72 3.71
N MET A 70 -14.60 18.68 2.80
CA MET A 70 -13.60 19.75 2.83
C MET A 70 -13.78 20.57 4.12
N GLU A 71 -12.96 20.32 5.15
CA GLU A 71 -12.79 21.27 6.24
C GLU A 71 -11.94 22.44 5.72
N VAL A 72 -12.59 23.58 5.50
CA VAL A 72 -11.93 24.86 5.27
C VAL A 72 -11.54 25.41 6.64
N LEU A 73 -10.23 25.47 6.92
CA LEU A 73 -9.65 26.14 8.09
C LEU A 73 -9.81 27.66 8.01
#